data_AF-A0A0F9CUX6-F1
#
_entry.id   AF-A0A0F9CUX6-F1
#
_cell.length_a   1.000
_cell.length_b   1.000
_cell.length_c   1.000
_cell.angle_alpha   90.00
_cell.angle_beta   90.00
_cell.angle_gamma   90.00
#
_symmetry.space_group_name_H-M   'P 1'
#
loop_
_entity.id
_entity.type
_entity.pdbx_description
1 polymer ?
#
loop_
_entity_poly.entity_id
_entity_poly.type
_entity_poly.pdbx_seq_one_letter_code
_entity_poly.pdbx_strand_id
1 'polypeptide(L)' 'RSVVSKLKNREATTEKERWIKNLLIRKGVKCAAIALANKTMRTAYALLKNSTTYELKPLTI' A
#
# COMPACT_ATOMS: atom_id res chain seq x y z
N ARG A 1 -10.66 9.77 7.05
CA ARG A 1 -9.79 8.79 7.74
C ARG A 1 -8.87 8.12 6.72
N SER A 2 -7.58 7.98 7.03
CA SER A 2 -6.56 7.39 6.15
C SER A 2 -6.86 5.92 5.81
N VAL A 3 -6.46 5.48 4.62
CA VAL A 3 -6.62 4.10 4.12
C VAL A 3 -6.01 3.09 5.09
N VAL A 4 -4.89 3.46 5.72
CA VAL A 4 -4.21 2.66 6.76
C VAL A 4 -5.11 2.44 7.99
N SER A 5 -5.90 3.43 8.37
CA SER A 5 -6.83 3.31 9.50
C SER A 5 -8.05 2.44 9.16
N LYS A 6 -8.52 2.46 7.90
CA LYS A 6 -9.61 1.60 7.42
C LYS A 6 -9.15 0.14 7.28
N LEU A 7 -7.89 -0.08 6.89
CA LEU A 7 -7.25 -1.39 6.79
C LEU A 7 -7.12 -2.14 8.12
N LYS A 8 -7.27 -1.45 9.26
CA LYS A 8 -7.36 -2.10 10.57
C LYS A 8 -8.65 -2.92 10.71
N ASN A 9 -9.75 -2.47 10.10
CA ASN A 9 -11.08 -3.07 10.23
C ASN A 9 -11.49 -3.88 8.98
N ARG A 10 -10.90 -3.59 7.82
CA ARG A 10 -11.22 -4.27 6.54
C ARG A 10 -10.24 -5.40 6.25
N GLU A 11 -10.70 -6.46 5.59
CA GLU A 11 -9.83 -7.49 5.03
C GLU A 11 -9.04 -6.98 3.82
N ALA A 12 -7.82 -7.50 3.65
CA ALA A 12 -6.97 -7.07 2.55
C ALA A 12 -7.47 -7.73 1.26
N THR A 13 -7.81 -6.91 0.26
CA THR A 13 -8.29 -7.37 -1.06
C THR A 13 -7.19 -7.32 -2.12
N THR A 14 -6.12 -6.55 -1.88
CA THR A 14 -4.99 -6.37 -2.80
C THR A 14 -3.66 -6.68 -2.14
N GLU A 15 -2.64 -7.01 -2.95
CA GLU A 15 -1.30 -7.37 -2.42
C GLU A 15 -0.69 -6.22 -1.60
N LYS A 16 -0.92 -4.97 -2.04
CA LYS A 16 -0.54 -3.78 -1.29
C LYS A 16 -1.24 -3.69 0.07
N GLU A 17 -2.52 -4.02 0.15
CA GLU A 17 -3.26 -4.03 1.42
C GLU A 17 -2.75 -5.11 2.37
N ARG A 18 -2.41 -6.30 1.87
CA ARG A 18 -1.78 -7.37 2.68
C ARG A 18 -0.43 -6.92 3.23
N TRP A 19 0.39 -6.30 2.38
CA TRP A 19 1.66 -5.72 2.80
C TRP A 19 1.47 -4.64 3.89
N ILE A 20 0.50 -3.74 3.74
CA ILE A 20 0.20 -2.72 4.76
C ILE A 20 -0.27 -3.37 6.06
N LYS A 21 -1.13 -4.40 6.02
CA LYS A 21 -1.55 -5.14 7.23
C LYS A 21 -0.36 -5.74 7.97
N ASN A 22 0.55 -6.40 7.25
CA ASN A 22 1.76 -6.97 7.83
C ASN A 22 2.65 -5.89 8.47
N LEU A 23 2.74 -4.71 7.85
CA LEU A 23 3.45 -3.57 8.43
C LEU A 23 2.75 -3.02 9.68
N LEU A 24 1.43 -2.97 9.66
CA LEU A 24 0.63 -2.50 10.78
C LEU A 24 0.86 -3.35 12.02
N ILE A 25 0.89 -4.68 11.85
CA ILE A 25 1.17 -5.65 12.92
C ILE A 25 2.56 -5.43 13.52
N ARG A 26 3.56 -5.09 12.70
CA ARG A 26 4.96 -4.98 13.14
C ARG A 26 5.35 -3.62 13.72
N LYS A 27 4.83 -2.51 13.18
CA LYS A 27 5.35 -1.15 13.44
C LYS A 27 4.27 -0.13 13.81
N GLY A 28 2.98 -0.47 13.66
CA GLY A 28 1.86 0.42 13.96
C GLY A 28 1.50 1.41 12.84
N VAL A 29 0.46 2.21 13.09
CA VAL A 29 -0.26 3.02 12.08
C VAL A 29 0.59 4.13 11.47
N LYS A 30 1.39 4.85 12.28
CA LYS A 30 2.17 6.01 11.82
C LYS A 30 3.26 5.58 10.82
N CYS A 31 4.03 4.55 11.16
CA CYS A 31 5.07 3.99 10.30
C CYS A 31 4.48 3.42 9.00
N ALA A 32 3.35 2.71 9.09
CA ALA A 32 2.67 2.18 7.91
C ALA A 32 2.20 3.29 6.95
N ALA A 33 1.72 4.43 7.48
CA ALA A 33 1.32 5.57 6.67
C ALA A 33 2.50 6.22 5.92
N ILE A 34 3.64 6.42 6.60
CA ILE A 34 4.85 6.98 5.98
C ILE A 34 5.39 6.02 4.91
N ALA A 35 5.47 4.72 5.23
CA ALA A 35 5.93 3.70 4.29
C ALA A 35 5.02 3.61 3.06
N LEU A 36 3.71 3.75 3.22
CA LEU A 36 2.75 3.80 2.12
C LEU A 36 3.00 5.01 1.22
N ALA A 37 3.19 6.20 1.79
CA ALA A 37 3.51 7.42 1.04
C ALA A 37 4.81 7.27 0.24
N ASN A 38 5.85 6.70 0.85
CA ASN A 38 7.12 6.44 0.19
C ASN A 38 6.96 5.43 -0.96
N LYS A 39 6.15 4.39 -0.76
CA LYS A 39 5.84 3.41 -1.81
C LYS A 39 5.12 4.08 -2.97
N THR A 40 4.10 4.90 -2.73
CA THR A 40 3.34 5.59 -3.79
C THR A 40 4.19 6.58 -4.56
N MET A 41 5.04 7.36 -3.87
CA MET A 41 5.98 8.29 -4.51
C MET A 41 6.93 7.55 -5.45
N ARG A 42 7.53 6.45 -4.99
CA ARG A 42 8.48 5.66 -5.79
C ARG A 42 7.79 5.00 -6.99
N THR A 43 6.56 4.52 -6.82
CA THR A 43 5.76 3.97 -7.91
C THR A 43 5.37 5.05 -8.93
N ALA A 44 4.89 6.22 -8.48
CA ALA A 44 4.55 7.33 -9.38
C ALA A 44 5.76 7.78 -10.22
N TYR A 45 6.93 7.93 -9.60
CA TYR A 45 8.16 8.24 -10.32
C TYR A 45 8.53 7.17 -11.36
N ALA A 46 8.42 5.88 -10.99
CA ALA A 46 8.70 4.79 -11.92
C ALA A 46 7.70 4.75 -13.09
N LEU A 47 6.42 5.05 -12.86
CA LEU A 47 5.40 5.12 -13.90
C LEU A 47 5.69 6.27 -14.88
N LEU A 48 6.03 7.45 -14.35
CA LEU A 48 6.41 8.61 -15.16
C LEU A 48 7.67 8.32 -15.99
N LYS A 49 8.70 7.73 -15.38
CA LYS A 49 9.97 7.42 -16.05
C LYS A 49 9.82 6.38 -17.17
N ASN A 50 8.98 5.37 -16.97
CA ASN A 50 8.79 4.29 -17.94
C ASN A 50 7.57 4.54 -18.86
N SER A 51 6.84 5.65 -18.68
CA SER A 51 5.59 5.95 -19.39
C SER A 51 4.60 4.78 -19.36
N THR A 52 4.53 4.04 -18.26
CA THR A 52 3.66 2.85 -18.11
C THR A 52 2.42 3.15 -17.28
N THR A 53 1.35 2.40 -17.53
CA THR A 53 0.10 2.50 -16.77
C THR A 53 0.19 1.68 -15.49
N TYR A 54 -0.43 2.19 -14.43
CA TYR A 54 -0.47 1.51 -13.14
C TYR A 54 -1.51 0.37 -13.12
N GLU A 55 -1.07 -0.87 -12.93
CA GLU A 55 -1.95 -2.04 -12.76
C GLU A 55 -2.03 -2.50 -11.31
N LEU A 56 -3.27 -2.66 -10.82
CA LEU A 56 -3.53 -3.24 -9.50
C LEU A 56 -3.45 -4.75 -9.60
N LYS A 57 -2.48 -5.36 -8.91
CA LYS A 57 -2.48 -6.81 -8.72
C LYS A 57 -3.46 -7.20 -7.61
N PRO A 58 -4.56 -7.90 -7.93
CA PRO A 58 -5.43 -8.48 -6.91
C PRO A 58 -4.64 -9.56 -6.14
N LEU A 59 -5.08 -9.86 -4.91
CA LEU A 59 -4.54 -11.01 -4.19
C LEU A 59 -4.97 -12.28 -4.92
N THR A 60 -4.05 -12.90 -5.65
CA THR A 60 -4.24 -14.28 -6.10
C THR A 60 -4.11 -15.17 -4.87
N ILE A 61 -5.12 -16.03 -4.66
CA ILE A 61 -5.21 -16.99 -3.54
C ILE A 61 -4.09 -18.01 -3.64
#